data_AF-A0A9W6WFJ7-F1
#
_entry.id   AF-A0A9W6WFJ7-F1
#
_cell.length_a   1.000
_cell.length_b   1.000
_cell.length_c   1.000
_cell.angle_alpha   90.00
_cell.angle_beta   90.00
_cell.angle_gamma   90.00
#
_symmetry.space_group_name_H-M   'P 1'
#
loop_
_entity.id
_entity.type
_entity.pdbx_description
1 polymer ?
#
loop_
_entity_poly.entity_id
_entity_poly.type
_entity_poly.pdbx_seq_one_letter_code
_entity_poly.pdbx_strand_id
1 'polypeptide(L)'
;MILNGGTEAQPFNLFVSNRNATDGTSTGVVGSSVHSSQWRAIHYDSLDGESFVACGEVSLSFFRNDEGLRAGSCIRLFHLESSSWLGFNGKARDSPGGLVTLQYSDDSDQEDSTKKALSSDSLWEVEHVSVYEGGQIKWRETITLRHLLTGRYLAVAHQQSPRATTRSGAATRLSSHICAQAIAQQQPQVFRFMPTAIADEE
;
A
#
# COMPACT_ATOMS: atom_id res chain seq x y z
N MET A 1 -8.20 26.17 -10.85
CA MET A 1 -8.53 24.75 -11.06
C MET A 1 -8.81 24.17 -9.69
N ILE A 2 -10.07 23.91 -9.35
CA ILE A 2 -10.46 23.44 -8.02
C ILE A 2 -10.28 21.92 -8.04
N LEU A 3 -9.30 21.42 -7.28
CA LEU A 3 -9.10 19.99 -7.07
C LEU A 3 -10.27 19.48 -6.22
N ASN A 4 -11.36 19.07 -6.87
CA ASN A 4 -12.42 18.30 -6.24
C ASN A 4 -11.92 16.85 -6.05
N GLY A 5 -10.90 16.65 -5.22
CA GLY A 5 -10.58 15.36 -4.64
C GLY A 5 -11.37 15.25 -3.34
N GLY A 6 -12.28 14.27 -3.24
CA GLY A 6 -13.02 14.04 -2.00
C GLY A 6 -12.06 13.94 -0.83
N THR A 7 -12.18 14.87 0.12
CA THR A 7 -11.37 14.95 1.34
C THR A 7 -11.73 13.87 2.36
N GLU A 8 -12.79 13.10 2.10
CA GLU A 8 -13.18 11.98 2.94
C GLU A 8 -12.36 10.74 2.60
N ALA A 9 -11.60 10.26 3.59
CA ALA A 9 -10.91 8.99 3.50
C ALA A 9 -11.89 7.85 3.21
N GLN A 10 -11.46 6.88 2.39
CA GLN A 10 -12.33 5.76 2.07
C GLN A 10 -12.76 5.00 3.34
N PRO A 11 -14.04 4.56 3.41
CA PRO A 11 -14.56 3.84 4.58
C PRO A 11 -14.15 2.35 4.59
N PHE A 12 -13.10 1.99 3.87
CA PHE A 12 -12.64 0.61 3.69
C PHE A 12 -11.31 0.40 4.39
N ASN A 13 -11.18 -0.74 5.06
CA ASN A 13 -9.90 -1.27 5.53
C ASN A 13 -9.34 -2.22 4.48
N LEU A 14 -8.01 -2.29 4.38
CA LEU A 14 -7.37 -3.32 3.56
C LEU A 14 -7.56 -4.69 4.21
N PHE A 15 -8.12 -5.61 3.45
CA PHE A 15 -8.41 -6.97 3.85
C PHE A 15 -7.88 -7.96 2.81
N VAL A 16 -7.23 -9.00 3.28
CA VAL A 16 -6.73 -10.09 2.46
C VAL A 16 -7.86 -11.08 2.22
N SER A 17 -8.24 -11.23 0.96
CA SER A 17 -9.31 -12.14 0.57
C SER A 17 -8.86 -13.59 0.68
N ASN A 18 -9.77 -14.50 1.03
CA ASN A 18 -9.56 -15.94 0.91
C ASN A 18 -9.69 -16.46 -0.54
N ARG A 19 -9.94 -15.57 -1.49
CA ARG A 19 -10.03 -15.88 -2.92
C ARG A 19 -8.76 -15.47 -3.62
N ASN A 20 -8.36 -16.29 -4.59
CA ASN A 20 -7.28 -15.93 -5.49
C ASN A 20 -7.63 -14.63 -6.23
N ALA A 21 -6.59 -13.86 -6.50
CA ALA A 21 -6.60 -12.74 -7.42
C ALA A 21 -7.04 -13.19 -8.82
N THR A 22 -7.30 -12.23 -9.71
CA THR A 22 -7.75 -12.51 -11.07
C THR A 22 -6.71 -13.23 -11.92
N ASP A 23 -5.45 -13.27 -11.46
CA ASP A 23 -4.37 -14.06 -12.07
C ASP A 23 -4.46 -15.57 -11.75
N GLY A 24 -5.33 -15.96 -10.81
CA GLY A 24 -5.56 -17.35 -10.41
C GLY A 24 -4.49 -17.94 -9.48
N THR A 25 -3.38 -17.24 -9.23
CA THR A 25 -2.24 -17.76 -8.48
C THR A 25 -1.91 -16.96 -7.23
N SER A 26 -2.11 -15.64 -7.26
CA SER A 26 -1.80 -14.78 -6.12
C SER A 26 -3.03 -14.61 -5.23
N THR A 27 -2.83 -14.23 -3.97
CA THR A 27 -3.95 -13.88 -3.08
C THR A 27 -4.39 -12.45 -3.34
N GLY A 28 -5.69 -12.25 -3.55
CA GLY A 28 -6.26 -10.93 -3.84
C GLY A 28 -6.40 -10.05 -2.59
N VAL A 29 -6.11 -8.76 -2.72
CA VAL A 29 -6.39 -7.77 -1.68
C VAL A 29 -7.65 -6.98 -2.05
N VAL A 30 -8.51 -6.76 -1.06
CA VAL A 30 -9.76 -6.02 -1.21
C VAL A 30 -9.86 -4.95 -0.13
N GLY A 31 -10.61 -3.89 -0.39
CA GLY A 31 -11.12 -3.02 0.67
C GLY A 31 -12.41 -3.60 1.24
N SER A 32 -12.51 -3.67 2.56
CA SER A 32 -13.70 -4.15 3.27
C SER A 32 -14.15 -3.12 4.31
N SER A 33 -15.46 -2.88 4.41
CA SER A 33 -16.02 -1.95 5.41
C SER A 33 -16.23 -2.60 6.78
N VAL A 34 -16.11 -3.93 6.86
CA VAL A 34 -16.42 -4.72 8.06
C VAL A 34 -15.28 -5.64 8.52
N HIS A 35 -14.31 -5.90 7.64
CA HIS A 35 -13.13 -6.71 7.93
C HIS A 35 -11.87 -5.89 7.73
N SER A 36 -10.85 -6.18 8.52
CA SER A 36 -9.53 -5.57 8.43
C SER A 36 -8.48 -6.65 8.65
N SER A 37 -7.44 -6.64 7.82
CA SER A 37 -6.26 -7.47 8.02
C SER A 37 -5.23 -6.78 8.92
N GLN A 38 -4.37 -7.57 9.54
CA GLN A 38 -3.26 -7.04 10.34
C GLN A 38 -2.04 -6.76 9.45
N TRP A 39 -1.58 -5.50 9.46
CA TRP A 39 -0.50 -5.02 8.60
C TRP A 39 0.64 -4.45 9.44
N ARG A 40 1.89 -4.76 9.09
CA ARG A 40 3.06 -4.07 9.60
C ARG A 40 3.65 -3.21 8.50
N ALA A 41 3.83 -1.92 8.77
CA ALA A 41 4.57 -1.03 7.91
C ALA A 41 6.06 -1.12 8.27
N ILE A 42 6.90 -1.46 7.29
CA ILE A 42 8.33 -1.63 7.47
C ILE A 42 9.05 -0.54 6.69
N HIS A 43 9.86 0.27 7.35
CA HIS A 43 10.67 1.30 6.69
C HIS A 43 11.66 0.66 5.73
N TYR A 44 11.68 1.13 4.48
CA TYR A 44 12.75 0.83 3.55
C TYR A 44 13.88 1.84 3.78
N ASP A 45 14.92 1.41 4.50
CA ASP A 45 16.17 2.18 4.63
C ASP A 45 17.01 1.89 3.38
N SER A 46 17.00 2.80 2.39
CA SER A 46 18.05 2.76 1.38
C SER A 46 19.33 3.15 2.11
N LEU A 47 20.15 2.15 2.43
CA LEU A 47 21.53 2.30 2.87
C LEU A 47 22.36 2.97 1.76
N ASP A 48 22.08 4.25 1.47
CA ASP A 48 23.01 5.21 0.91
C ASP A 48 23.16 6.33 1.94
N GLY A 49 23.65 5.93 3.11
CA GLY A 49 24.28 6.82 4.08
C GLY A 49 25.61 7.36 3.57
N GLU A 50 25.67 7.87 2.34
CA GLU A 50 26.68 8.88 2.02
C GLU A 50 26.18 10.19 2.61
N SER A 51 26.57 10.40 3.86
CA SER A 51 26.54 11.69 4.53
C SER A 51 27.21 12.74 3.63
N PHE A 52 26.45 13.41 2.79
CA PHE A 52 26.94 14.59 2.06
C PHE A 52 27.21 15.69 3.08
N VAL A 53 28.47 15.79 3.49
CA VAL A 53 28.99 16.95 4.23
C VAL A 53 29.12 18.09 3.22
N ALA A 54 28.01 18.75 2.91
CA ALA A 54 28.05 20.05 2.25
C ALA A 54 28.37 21.11 3.30
N CYS A 55 29.61 21.60 3.26
CA CYS A 55 30.16 22.79 3.90
C CYS A 55 29.33 23.43 5.05
N GLY A 56 29.71 23.12 6.29
CA GLY A 56 29.33 23.89 7.47
C GLY A 56 27.99 23.51 8.10
N GLU A 57 28.01 22.45 8.91
CA GLU A 57 27.11 22.27 10.06
C GLU A 57 25.59 22.28 9.78
N VAL A 58 25.10 21.24 9.09
CA VAL A 58 23.79 20.66 9.41
C VAL A 58 23.95 19.14 9.38
N SER A 59 24.06 18.53 10.56
CA SER A 59 24.04 17.08 10.69
C SER A 59 22.67 16.57 10.24
N LEU A 60 22.57 15.86 9.12
CA LEU A 60 21.33 15.20 8.66
C LEU A 60 20.89 14.04 9.59
N SER A 61 21.52 13.88 10.75
CA SER A 61 21.07 13.00 11.83
C SER A 61 19.78 13.48 12.52
N PHE A 62 19.24 14.65 12.17
CA PHE A 62 17.95 15.13 12.72
C PHE A 62 16.72 14.34 12.28
N PHE A 63 16.81 13.44 11.28
CA PHE A 63 15.65 12.63 10.85
C PHE A 63 15.59 11.23 11.45
N ARG A 64 16.67 10.70 12.05
CA ARG A 64 16.72 9.30 12.53
C ARG A 64 16.19 9.10 13.96
N ASN A 65 15.81 10.19 14.64
CA ASN A 65 15.41 10.17 16.06
C ASN A 65 13.92 10.44 16.31
N ASP A 66 13.06 10.47 15.28
CA ASP A 66 11.60 10.42 15.50
C ASP A 66 11.11 9.02 15.24
N GLU A 67 10.62 8.36 16.28
CA GLU A 67 10.08 7.00 16.32
C GLU A 67 8.73 6.90 15.56
N GLY A 68 8.68 7.32 14.30
CA GLY A 68 7.45 7.28 13.55
C GLY A 68 7.58 7.54 12.06
N LEU A 69 6.52 7.16 11.34
CA LEU A 69 6.41 7.32 9.92
C LEU A 69 6.35 8.80 9.52
N ARG A 70 7.02 9.19 8.44
CA ARG A 70 6.96 10.55 7.90
C ARG A 70 6.43 10.55 6.47
N ALA A 71 5.86 11.66 6.02
CA ALA A 71 5.64 11.86 4.60
C ALA A 71 6.99 11.84 3.86
N GLY A 72 7.01 11.18 2.70
CA GLY A 72 8.22 10.85 1.95
C GLY A 72 8.89 9.55 2.41
N SER A 73 8.47 8.93 3.51
CA SER A 73 9.00 7.62 3.90
C SER A 73 8.60 6.55 2.89
N CYS A 74 9.60 5.80 2.42
CA CYS A 74 9.38 4.57 1.67
C CYS A 74 9.18 3.42 2.65
N ILE A 75 8.11 2.65 2.45
CA ILE A 75 7.74 1.52 3.28
C ILE A 75 7.36 0.30 2.45
N ARG A 76 7.37 -0.85 3.09
CA ARG A 76 6.68 -2.07 2.65
C ARG A 76 5.56 -2.40 3.63
N LEU A 77 4.48 -2.96 3.11
CA LEU A 77 3.35 -3.43 3.92
C LEU A 77 3.38 -4.96 4.01
N PHE A 78 3.64 -5.47 5.20
CA PHE A 78 3.70 -6.89 5.50
C PHE A 78 2.41 -7.36 6.16
N HIS A 79 1.78 -8.38 5.59
CA HIS A 79 0.59 -9.00 6.13
C HIS A 79 0.97 -10.05 7.18
N LEU A 80 0.53 -9.86 8.43
CA LEU A 80 0.98 -10.68 9.56
C LEU A 80 0.44 -12.12 9.54
N GLU A 81 -0.76 -12.34 9.02
CA GLU A 81 -1.41 -13.66 9.09
C GLU A 81 -0.91 -14.63 8.01
N SER A 82 -0.54 -14.12 6.84
CA SER A 82 -0.07 -14.93 5.71
C SER A 82 1.43 -14.83 5.45
N SER A 83 2.15 -14.06 6.25
CA SER A 83 3.58 -13.77 6.06
C SER A 83 3.91 -13.34 4.63
N SER A 84 3.17 -12.37 4.10
CA SER A 84 3.26 -11.97 2.69
C SER A 84 3.33 -10.45 2.53
N TRP A 85 3.90 -9.98 1.42
CA TRP A 85 4.08 -8.56 1.14
C TRP A 85 3.01 -8.03 0.20
N LEU A 86 2.54 -6.80 0.45
CA LEU A 86 1.66 -6.09 -0.47
C LEU A 86 2.45 -5.62 -1.70
N GLY A 87 2.16 -6.19 -2.86
CA GLY A 87 2.86 -5.89 -4.10
C GLY A 87 1.95 -5.39 -5.21
N PHE A 88 2.53 -4.59 -6.10
CA PHE A 88 1.90 -4.19 -7.35
C PHE A 88 2.85 -4.40 -8.53
N ASN A 89 2.52 -5.41 -9.36
CA ASN A 89 3.27 -5.66 -10.59
C ASN A 89 2.74 -4.76 -11.71
N GLY A 90 3.49 -3.69 -12.02
CA GLY A 90 3.15 -2.68 -13.02
C GLY A 90 3.07 -3.14 -14.49
N LYS A 91 3.07 -4.45 -14.76
CA LYS A 91 3.02 -5.03 -16.12
C LYS A 91 1.79 -4.62 -16.93
N ALA A 92 0.69 -4.22 -16.30
CA ALA A 92 -0.51 -3.69 -16.98
C ALA A 92 -0.44 -2.17 -17.15
N ARG A 93 0.54 -1.66 -17.92
CA ARG A 93 0.73 -0.21 -18.13
C ARG A 93 -0.47 0.48 -18.79
N ASP A 94 -1.21 -0.23 -19.64
CA ASP A 94 -2.32 0.35 -20.43
C ASP A 94 -3.70 0.23 -19.74
N SER A 95 -3.78 -0.39 -18.56
CA SER A 95 -5.02 -0.45 -17.79
C SER A 95 -5.13 0.73 -16.82
N PRO A 96 -6.33 1.35 -16.69
CA PRO A 96 -6.54 2.52 -15.82
C PRO A 96 -6.27 2.24 -14.33
N GLY A 97 -6.33 0.96 -13.95
CA GLY A 97 -5.87 0.45 -12.66
C GLY A 97 -5.26 -0.94 -12.85
N GLY A 98 -4.30 -1.28 -12.00
CA GLY A 98 -3.74 -2.63 -11.94
C GLY A 98 -4.03 -3.28 -10.58
N LEU A 99 -4.12 -4.61 -10.54
CA LEU A 99 -4.48 -5.31 -9.32
C LEU A 99 -3.32 -5.32 -8.33
N VAL A 100 -3.64 -5.04 -7.07
CA VAL A 100 -2.70 -5.20 -5.94
C VAL A 100 -2.89 -6.60 -5.35
N THR A 101 -1.79 -7.32 -5.19
CA THR A 101 -1.79 -8.72 -4.76
C THR A 101 -0.81 -8.96 -3.63
N LEU A 102 -0.98 -10.07 -2.91
CA LEU A 102 0.05 -10.53 -1.99
C LEU A 102 1.12 -11.34 -2.72
N GLN A 103 2.37 -11.00 -2.42
CA GLN A 103 3.56 -11.72 -2.86
C GLN A 103 4.12 -12.50 -1.68
N TYR A 104 4.15 -13.83 -1.80
CA TYR A 104 4.73 -14.70 -0.78
C TYR A 104 6.25 -14.56 -0.79
N SER A 105 6.86 -14.44 0.39
CA SER A 105 8.30 -14.53 0.53
C SER A 105 8.65 -16.00 0.71
N ASP A 106 9.23 -16.62 -0.32
CA ASP A 106 9.72 -17.99 -0.18
C ASP A 106 11.04 -17.98 0.60
N ASP A 107 10.91 -18.08 1.92
CA ASP A 107 12.04 -18.28 2.83
C ASP A 107 12.59 -19.72 2.78
N SER A 108 12.02 -20.61 1.95
CA SER A 108 12.36 -22.05 1.98
C SER A 108 13.66 -22.42 1.29
N ASP A 109 14.15 -21.66 0.32
CA ASP A 109 15.28 -22.10 -0.50
C ASP A 109 16.37 -21.03 -0.56
N GLN A 110 17.60 -21.46 -0.24
CA GLN A 110 18.90 -20.78 -0.43
C GLN A 110 19.55 -20.23 0.85
N GLU A 111 20.41 -21.07 1.44
CA GLU A 111 21.42 -20.81 2.49
C GLU A 111 22.50 -19.78 2.08
N ASP A 112 22.16 -18.68 1.39
CA ASP A 112 23.12 -17.59 1.15
C ASP A 112 22.66 -16.29 1.79
N SER A 113 23.17 -16.11 3.00
CA SER A 113 23.16 -14.90 3.81
C SER A 113 23.88 -13.76 3.09
N THR A 114 23.15 -12.90 2.39
CA THR A 114 23.31 -11.44 2.39
C THR A 114 22.01 -10.82 1.88
N LYS A 115 21.12 -10.40 2.81
CA LYS A 115 19.90 -9.59 2.58
C LYS A 115 19.19 -9.90 1.25
N LYS A 116 18.37 -10.97 1.19
CA LYS A 116 17.52 -11.24 0.01
C LYS A 116 16.75 -9.96 -0.33
N ALA A 117 17.13 -9.30 -1.42
CA ALA A 117 16.54 -8.05 -1.82
C ALA A 117 15.05 -8.29 -2.12
N LEU A 118 14.18 -7.81 -1.22
CA LEU A 118 12.74 -7.88 -1.41
C LEU A 118 12.39 -7.13 -2.71
N SER A 119 11.44 -7.69 -3.47
CA SER A 119 11.03 -7.14 -4.77
C SER A 119 10.65 -5.66 -4.64
N SER A 120 11.18 -4.84 -5.55
CA SER A 120 10.85 -3.42 -5.65
C SER A 120 9.38 -3.16 -5.99
N ASP A 121 8.62 -4.19 -6.42
CA ASP A 121 7.16 -4.14 -6.63
C ASP A 121 6.37 -4.01 -5.32
N SER A 122 7.02 -4.11 -4.15
CA SER A 122 6.41 -3.99 -2.83
C SER A 122 6.65 -2.64 -2.14
N LEU A 123 7.34 -1.71 -2.82
CA LEU A 123 7.73 -0.41 -2.25
C LEU A 123 6.65 0.64 -2.47
N TRP A 124 6.25 1.28 -1.36
CA TRP A 124 5.26 2.34 -1.33
C TRP A 124 5.79 3.55 -0.60
N GLU A 125 5.58 4.73 -1.16
CA GLU A 125 5.89 6.00 -0.53
C GLU A 125 4.64 6.56 0.14
N VAL A 126 4.83 7.02 1.38
CA VAL A 126 3.77 7.61 2.19
C VAL A 126 3.71 9.11 1.92
N GLU A 127 2.56 9.60 1.49
CA GLU A 127 2.33 11.01 1.19
C GLU A 127 1.19 11.57 2.07
N HIS A 128 1.32 12.83 2.51
CA HIS A 128 0.19 13.55 3.09
C HIS A 128 -0.86 13.84 2.02
N VAL A 129 -2.11 14.03 2.46
CA VAL A 129 -3.21 14.48 1.58
C VAL A 129 -2.92 15.87 1.00
N SER A 130 -2.25 16.73 1.76
CA SER A 130 -1.82 18.05 1.32
C SER A 130 -0.38 17.99 0.83
N VAL A 131 -0.15 18.39 -0.42
CA VAL A 131 1.17 18.32 -1.09
C VAL A 131 2.22 19.23 -0.43
N TYR A 132 1.78 20.22 0.35
CA TYR A 132 2.66 21.16 1.04
C TYR A 132 2.90 20.78 2.51
N GLU A 133 2.26 19.71 2.98
CA GLU A 133 2.43 19.19 4.34
C GLU A 133 3.45 18.06 4.31
N GLY A 134 4.63 18.33 4.84
CA GLY A 134 5.61 17.30 5.21
C GLY A 134 5.55 17.04 6.71
N GLY A 135 6.34 16.08 7.18
CA GLY A 135 6.53 15.81 8.59
C GLY A 135 6.03 14.44 9.02
N GLN A 136 5.82 14.27 10.32
CA GLN A 136 5.46 13.00 10.95
C GLN A 136 3.97 12.70 10.75
N ILE A 137 3.69 11.50 10.26
CA ILE A 137 2.36 10.94 10.09
C ILE A 137 1.88 10.41 11.44
N LYS A 138 0.77 10.96 11.92
CA LYS A 138 0.15 10.50 13.16
C LYS A 138 -0.70 9.26 12.92
N TRP A 139 -0.89 8.49 13.98
CA TRP A 139 -1.88 7.40 13.98
C TRP A 139 -3.26 7.92 13.58
N ARG A 140 -3.95 7.17 12.70
CA ARG A 140 -5.29 7.52 12.15
C ARG A 140 -5.32 8.75 11.25
N GLU A 141 -4.16 9.31 10.92
CA GLU A 141 -4.07 10.32 9.90
C GLU A 141 -4.40 9.73 8.53
N THR A 142 -4.92 10.58 7.68
CA THR A 142 -5.23 10.24 6.30
C THR A 142 -4.00 10.44 5.45
N ILE A 143 -3.65 9.44 4.66
CA ILE A 143 -2.49 9.48 3.78
C ILE A 143 -2.86 8.98 2.38
N THR A 144 -1.94 9.15 1.46
CA THR A 144 -1.91 8.46 0.18
C THR A 144 -0.67 7.57 0.11
N LEU A 145 -0.78 6.42 -0.55
CA LEU A 145 0.35 5.50 -0.77
C LEU A 145 0.62 5.44 -2.25
N ARG A 146 1.81 5.88 -2.64
CA ARG A 146 2.25 5.85 -4.03
C ARG A 146 3.23 4.71 -4.23
N HIS A 147 2.95 3.80 -5.14
CA HIS A 147 3.88 2.76 -5.53
C HIS A 147 5.13 3.38 -6.16
N LEU A 148 6.30 3.06 -5.62
CA LEU A 148 7.55 3.77 -5.90
C LEU A 148 7.95 3.71 -7.37
N LEU A 149 7.88 2.51 -7.99
CA LEU A 149 8.33 2.30 -9.36
C LEU A 149 7.39 2.87 -10.43
N THR A 150 6.08 2.83 -10.15
CA THR A 150 5.07 3.16 -11.17
C THR A 150 4.40 4.52 -10.97
N GLY A 151 4.59 5.14 -9.80
CA GLY A 151 3.91 6.35 -9.40
C GLY A 151 2.39 6.21 -9.20
N ARG A 152 1.85 4.98 -9.22
CA ARG A 152 0.42 4.72 -9.05
C ARG A 152 0.04 4.68 -7.58
N TYR A 153 -1.15 5.16 -7.26
CA TYR A 153 -1.68 5.23 -5.91
C TYR A 153 -2.53 4.01 -5.57
N LEU A 154 -2.36 3.50 -4.34
CA LEU A 154 -3.22 2.49 -3.78
C LEU A 154 -4.63 3.06 -3.59
N ALA A 155 -5.64 2.36 -4.10
CA ALA A 155 -7.03 2.74 -4.01
C ALA A 155 -7.93 1.51 -3.86
N VAL A 156 -9.12 1.70 -3.29
CA VAL A 156 -10.18 0.69 -3.38
C VAL A 156 -11.22 1.16 -4.38
N ALA A 157 -11.45 0.37 -5.42
CA ALA A 157 -12.45 0.62 -6.44
C ALA A 157 -13.56 -0.42 -6.39
N HIS A 158 -14.81 0.05 -6.44
CA HIS A 158 -15.94 -0.84 -6.65
C HIS A 158 -15.81 -1.45 -8.04
N GLN A 159 -15.65 -2.77 -8.09
CA GLN A 159 -15.83 -3.51 -9.33
C GLN A 159 -17.28 -3.32 -9.76
N GLN A 160 -17.51 -2.51 -10.79
CA GLN A 160 -18.75 -2.59 -11.55
C GLN A 160 -18.74 -3.97 -12.22
N SER A 161 -19.33 -4.97 -11.56
CA SER A 161 -19.57 -6.27 -12.16
C SER A 161 -20.17 -6.03 -13.56
N PRO A 162 -19.63 -6.62 -14.63
CA PRO A 162 -20.29 -6.56 -15.93
C PRO A 162 -21.70 -7.07 -15.69
N ARG A 163 -22.72 -6.27 -16.05
CA ARG A 163 -24.12 -6.60 -15.85
C ARG A 163 -24.40 -7.96 -16.45
N ALA A 164 -24.30 -9.02 -15.63
CA ALA A 164 -24.62 -10.36 -16.03
C ALA A 164 -26.13 -10.36 -16.31
N THR A 165 -26.50 -10.39 -17.59
CA THR A 165 -27.87 -10.58 -18.07
C THR A 165 -28.29 -12.03 -17.86
N THR A 166 -28.17 -12.54 -16.64
CA THR A 166 -28.77 -13.82 -16.24
C THR A 166 -29.23 -13.70 -14.79
N ARG A 167 -30.53 -13.41 -14.66
CA ARG A 167 -31.41 -13.65 -13.51
C ARG A 167 -30.70 -14.22 -12.25
N SER A 168 -30.01 -13.37 -11.48
CA SER A 168 -29.47 -13.74 -10.15
C SER A 168 -30.20 -12.95 -9.06
N GLY A 169 -30.52 -13.64 -7.97
CA GLY A 169 -31.37 -13.15 -6.89
C GLY A 169 -30.75 -12.01 -6.07
N ALA A 170 -31.59 -11.38 -5.25
CA ALA A 170 -31.30 -10.18 -4.45
C ALA A 170 -30.05 -10.24 -3.53
N ALA A 171 -29.47 -11.44 -3.29
CA ALA A 171 -28.29 -11.62 -2.45
C ALA A 171 -27.00 -11.01 -3.04
N THR A 172 -26.88 -10.88 -4.36
CA THR A 172 -25.63 -10.37 -4.99
C THR A 172 -25.47 -8.86 -4.87
N ARG A 173 -26.55 -8.10 -4.63
CA ARG A 173 -26.50 -6.63 -4.56
C ARG A 173 -26.02 -6.06 -3.22
N LEU A 174 -26.10 -6.84 -2.14
CA LEU A 174 -25.63 -6.39 -0.82
C LEU A 174 -24.11 -6.53 -0.65
N SER A 175 -23.49 -7.49 -1.36
CA SER A 175 -22.05 -7.79 -1.23
C SER A 175 -21.15 -6.69 -1.78
N SER A 176 -21.59 -5.92 -2.78
CA SER A 176 -20.75 -4.87 -3.38
C SER A 176 -20.39 -3.80 -2.34
N HIS A 177 -21.35 -3.39 -1.50
CA HIS A 177 -21.11 -2.40 -0.45
C HIS A 177 -20.16 -2.87 0.66
N ILE A 178 -19.93 -4.18 0.79
CA ILE A 178 -19.16 -4.76 1.88
C ILE A 178 -17.70 -4.94 1.47
N CYS A 179 -17.44 -5.26 0.20
CA CYS A 179 -16.08 -5.46 -0.32
C CYS A 179 -15.90 -4.87 -1.72
N ALA A 180 -14.78 -4.19 -1.92
CA ALA A 180 -14.38 -3.58 -3.18
C ALA A 180 -12.91 -3.94 -3.48
N GLN A 181 -12.48 -3.89 -4.74
CA GLN A 181 -11.16 -4.40 -5.12
C GLN A 181 -10.06 -3.38 -4.80
N ALA A 182 -8.95 -3.83 -4.23
CA ALA A 182 -7.76 -2.98 -4.07
C ALA A 182 -6.97 -2.94 -5.38
N ILE A 183 -6.69 -1.74 -5.86
CA ILE A 183 -6.01 -1.48 -7.14
C ILE A 183 -4.95 -0.40 -6.98
N ALA A 184 -4.00 -0.36 -7.91
CA ALA A 184 -3.08 0.75 -8.11
C ALA A 184 -3.53 1.58 -9.32
N GLN A 185 -3.90 2.84 -9.10
CA GLN A 185 -4.46 3.75 -10.11
C GLN A 185 -3.65 5.04 -10.24
N GLN A 186 -3.93 5.88 -11.24
CA GLN A 186 -3.17 7.13 -11.43
C GLN A 186 -3.54 8.25 -10.46
N GLN A 187 -4.78 8.26 -9.97
CA GLN A 187 -5.27 9.33 -9.10
C GLN A 187 -4.98 9.02 -7.62
N PRO A 188 -4.45 9.99 -6.85
CA PRO A 188 -4.30 9.86 -5.40
C PRO A 188 -5.62 9.49 -4.75
N GLN A 189 -5.59 8.47 -3.90
CA GLN A 189 -6.75 8.06 -3.14
C GLN A 189 -6.41 8.07 -1.66
N VAL A 190 -7.14 8.90 -0.93
CA VAL A 190 -6.95 9.07 0.50
C VAL A 190 -7.53 7.88 1.25
N PHE A 191 -6.74 7.33 2.16
CA PHE A 191 -7.19 6.31 3.08
C PHE A 191 -6.66 6.61 4.49
N ARG A 192 -7.30 6.04 5.51
CA ARG A 192 -6.85 6.18 6.89
C ARG A 192 -5.72 5.19 7.16
N PHE A 193 -4.56 5.69 7.53
CA PHE A 193 -3.44 4.81 7.85
C PHE A 193 -3.63 4.17 9.24
N MET A 194 -3.88 2.85 9.23
CA MET A 194 -4.06 2.07 10.45
C MET A 194 -3.32 0.72 10.35
N PRO A 195 -1.98 0.71 10.20
CA PRO A 195 -1.24 -0.53 10.38
C PRO A 195 -1.38 -1.02 11.84
N THR A 196 -1.16 -2.29 12.06
CA THR A 196 -1.10 -2.88 13.40
C THR A 196 0.21 -2.53 14.11
N ALA A 197 1.30 -2.36 13.36
CA ALA A 197 2.61 -1.97 13.89
C ALA A 197 3.45 -1.24 12.82
N ILE A 198 4.44 -0.47 13.27
CA ILE A 198 5.49 0.15 12.44
C ILE A 198 6.83 -0.43 12.92
N ALA A 199 7.71 -0.80 12.00
CA ALA A 199 9.04 -1.34 12.29
C ALA A 199 10.07 -0.85 11.26
N ASP A 200 11.35 -0.97 11.60
CA ASP A 200 12.45 -0.77 10.67
C ASP A 200 12.80 -2.09 9.98
N GLU A 201 13.37 -2.04 8.77
CA GLU A 201 13.93 -3.22 8.10
C GLU A 201 15.26 -3.60 8.79
N GLU A 202 15.32 -4.79 9.40
CA GLU A 202 16.52 -5.32 10.08
C GLU A 202 17.68 -5.64 9.13
#